data_AF-A0A968HUR2-F1
#
_entry.id   AF-A0A968HUR2-F1
#
_cell.length_a   1.000
_cell.length_b   1.000
_cell.length_c   1.000
_cell.angle_alpha   90.00
_cell.angle_beta   90.00
_cell.angle_gamma   90.00
#
_symmetry.space_group_name_H-M   'P 1'
#
loop_
_entity.id
_entity.type
_entity.pdbx_description
1 polymer ?
#
loop_
_entity_poly.entity_id
_entity_poly.type
_entity_poly.pdbx_seq_one_letter_code
_entity_poly.pdbx_strand_id
1 'polypeptide(L)'
;MTFGDRCDELAVTEPSPNRLFVPLAELQALRGRLQAHLEVPDSRNDYVGTWTECTIDTDALFGELSGVWLRPGWRLRAYAYRVGSNGNGVVWALPPEAPDPAPLGTIRGSLHYPPRPAGARSCREALTGDGSLLSYMHASILIRELGEFGALWHGVSWGAHQLIEWLPADEPWKFELRLPWRLGPRVVRHDDAVSVVFYSVNHECVVRLLRHVDYYPRGEYQVWRGEIEAARGGPGYIP
;
A
#
# COMPACT_ATOMS: atom_id res chain seq x y z
N MET A 1 -22.21 -13.60 -7.15
CA MET A 1 -20.98 -14.35 -7.48
C MET A 1 -19.94 -13.94 -6.45
N THR A 2 -19.60 -14.81 -5.51
CA THR A 2 -18.82 -14.51 -4.30
C THR A 2 -17.32 -14.48 -4.58
N PHE A 3 -16.60 -13.60 -3.88
CA PHE A 3 -15.18 -13.24 -4.06
C PHE A 3 -14.18 -14.39 -3.82
N GLY A 4 -14.65 -15.56 -3.34
CA GLY A 4 -13.82 -16.68 -2.89
C GLY A 4 -13.43 -17.70 -3.96
N ASP A 5 -14.19 -17.84 -5.05
CA ASP A 5 -14.14 -19.06 -5.87
C ASP A 5 -13.17 -19.01 -7.07
N ARG A 6 -12.40 -17.92 -7.25
CA ARG A 6 -11.46 -17.77 -8.40
C ARG A 6 -9.99 -18.04 -8.06
N CYS A 7 -9.69 -18.64 -6.91
CA CYS A 7 -8.31 -18.85 -6.47
C CYS A 7 -8.05 -20.32 -6.11
N ASP A 8 -8.49 -21.26 -6.95
CA ASP A 8 -8.05 -22.65 -6.82
C ASP A 8 -6.59 -22.81 -7.23
N GLU A 9 -5.85 -23.47 -6.34
CA GLU A 9 -4.42 -23.77 -6.42
C GLU A 9 -4.09 -24.59 -7.68
N LEU A 10 -3.31 -24.00 -8.59
CA LEU A 10 -2.46 -24.77 -9.48
C LEU A 10 -1.03 -24.72 -8.93
N ALA A 11 -0.62 -25.85 -8.34
CA ALA A 11 0.77 -26.17 -8.06
C ALA A 11 1.57 -26.10 -9.37
N VAL A 12 2.28 -24.99 -9.59
CA VAL A 12 3.14 -24.82 -10.77
C VAL A 12 4.39 -24.07 -10.32
N THR A 13 5.51 -24.78 -10.38
CA THR A 13 6.85 -24.36 -9.98
C THR A 13 7.64 -23.67 -11.10
N GLU A 14 7.06 -23.50 -12.29
CA GLU A 14 7.78 -22.90 -13.42
C GLU A 14 7.29 -21.49 -13.78
N PRO A 15 8.22 -20.59 -14.19
CA PRO A 15 7.88 -19.30 -14.74
C PRO A 15 7.02 -19.48 -16.00
N SER A 16 5.94 -18.71 -16.09
CA SER A 16 5.09 -18.65 -17.27
C SER A 16 4.97 -17.20 -17.72
N PRO A 17 4.71 -16.89 -19.00
CA PRO A 17 4.51 -15.50 -19.43
C PRO A 17 3.35 -14.80 -18.70
N ASN A 18 2.44 -15.58 -18.11
CA ASN A 18 1.29 -15.09 -17.37
C ASN A 18 1.50 -15.10 -15.84
N ARG A 19 2.70 -15.42 -15.35
CA ARG A 19 2.96 -15.50 -13.90
C ARG A 19 4.36 -15.00 -13.55
N LEU A 20 4.43 -14.07 -12.62
CA LEU A 20 5.66 -13.56 -12.03
C LEU A 20 5.68 -13.88 -10.54
N PHE A 21 6.79 -14.43 -10.05
CA PHE A 21 7.11 -14.44 -8.62
C PHE A 21 8.11 -13.32 -8.37
N VAL A 22 7.85 -12.49 -7.36
CA VAL A 22 8.74 -11.40 -6.98
C VAL A 22 9.47 -11.83 -5.70
N PRO A 23 10.81 -11.90 -5.69
CA PRO A 23 11.55 -12.24 -4.49
C PRO A 23 11.18 -11.31 -3.31
N LEU A 24 10.94 -11.90 -2.14
CA LEU A 24 10.53 -11.14 -0.95
C LEU A 24 11.53 -10.04 -0.60
N ALA A 25 12.83 -10.33 -0.71
CA ALA A 25 13.90 -9.38 -0.43
C ALA A 25 13.87 -8.15 -1.36
N GLU A 26 13.54 -8.34 -2.64
CA GLU A 26 13.40 -7.22 -3.59
C GLU A 26 12.20 -6.35 -3.22
N LEU A 27 11.08 -6.97 -2.83
CA LEU A 27 9.88 -6.24 -2.44
C LEU A 27 10.07 -5.48 -1.13
N GLN A 28 10.77 -6.07 -0.15
CA GLN A 28 11.14 -5.40 1.10
C GLN A 28 12.11 -4.24 0.84
N ALA A 29 13.10 -4.42 -0.03
CA ALA A 29 14.02 -3.36 -0.43
C ALA A 29 13.27 -2.22 -1.14
N LEU A 30 12.30 -2.53 -2.01
CA LEU A 30 11.44 -1.52 -2.63
C LEU A 30 10.67 -0.72 -1.57
N ARG A 31 10.02 -1.39 -0.61
CA ARG A 31 9.30 -0.69 0.48
C ARG A 31 10.21 0.28 1.22
N GLY A 32 11.41 -0.15 1.60
CA GLY A 32 12.37 0.72 2.29
C GLY A 32 12.76 1.95 1.47
N ARG A 33 12.99 1.80 0.16
CA ARG A 33 13.30 2.95 -0.72
C ARG A 33 12.11 3.89 -0.90
N LEU A 34 10.89 3.37 -1.07
CA LEU A 34 9.69 4.19 -1.15
C LEU A 34 9.42 4.96 0.15
N GLN A 35 9.63 4.32 1.30
CA GLN A 35 9.46 4.95 2.61
C GLN A 35 10.41 6.12 2.81
N ALA A 36 11.66 6.01 2.35
CA ALA A 36 12.63 7.12 2.40
C ALA A 36 12.15 8.37 1.65
N HIS A 37 11.39 8.20 0.55
CA HIS A 37 10.79 9.31 -0.21
C HIS A 37 9.47 9.84 0.39
N LEU A 38 8.92 9.13 1.38
CA LEU A 38 7.64 9.42 2.03
C LEU A 38 7.81 9.81 3.50
N GLU A 39 9.05 10.07 3.93
CA GLU A 39 9.34 10.55 5.27
C GLU A 39 8.71 11.93 5.48
N VAL A 40 7.98 12.07 6.58
CA VAL A 40 7.44 13.34 7.04
C VAL A 40 8.38 13.90 8.09
N PRO A 41 8.88 15.14 7.93
CA PRO A 41 9.73 15.77 8.92
C PRO A 41 9.12 15.71 10.32
N ASP A 42 9.95 15.41 11.32
CA ASP A 42 9.52 15.35 12.71
C ASP A 42 9.26 16.77 13.25
N SER A 43 8.05 17.28 13.07
CA SER A 43 7.61 18.54 13.67
C SER A 43 6.99 18.25 15.04
N ARG A 44 7.80 17.76 15.98
CA ARG A 44 7.39 17.34 17.33
C ARG A 44 7.01 18.47 18.29
N ASN A 45 6.84 19.69 17.79
CA ASN A 45 6.41 20.83 18.60
C ASN A 45 4.96 21.12 18.28
N ASP A 46 4.07 20.62 19.14
CA ASP A 46 2.97 21.35 19.78
C ASP A 46 1.92 20.36 20.33
N TYR A 47 1.36 20.64 21.52
CA TYR A 47 0.15 19.94 22.02
C TYR A 47 -1.12 20.28 21.22
N VAL A 48 -0.97 21.03 20.13
CA VAL A 48 -2.05 21.47 19.28
C VAL A 48 -1.92 20.77 17.94
N GLY A 49 -2.91 19.94 17.62
CA GLY A 49 -2.97 19.24 16.36
C GLY A 49 -3.08 20.17 15.17
N THR A 50 -2.13 20.04 14.24
CA THR A 50 -2.11 20.84 13.03
C THR A 50 -1.85 20.00 11.80
N TRP A 51 -2.50 20.39 10.70
CA TRP A 51 -2.20 19.91 9.37
C TRP A 51 -1.21 20.85 8.69
N THR A 52 -0.19 20.26 8.06
CA THR A 52 0.82 20.94 7.26
C THR A 52 0.90 20.30 5.87
N GLU A 53 1.26 21.11 4.88
CA GLU A 53 1.58 20.60 3.55
C GLU A 53 2.97 19.96 3.55
N CYS A 54 3.10 18.86 2.83
CA CYS A 54 4.35 18.14 2.66
C CYS A 54 4.67 18.00 1.17
N THR A 55 5.95 18.12 0.85
CA THR A 55 6.44 17.90 -0.51
C THR A 55 6.78 16.42 -0.67
N ILE A 56 6.30 15.81 -1.76
CA ILE A 56 6.78 14.51 -2.23
C ILE A 56 7.55 14.79 -3.52
N ASP A 57 8.81 14.37 -3.57
CA ASP A 57 9.58 14.36 -4.82
C ASP A 57 9.04 13.21 -5.69
N THR A 58 8.15 13.56 -6.62
CA THR A 58 7.51 12.56 -7.48
C THR A 58 8.51 11.93 -8.44
N ASP A 59 9.49 12.67 -8.93
CA ASP A 59 10.44 12.14 -9.91
C ASP A 59 11.34 11.09 -9.25
N ALA A 60 11.81 11.37 -8.03
CA ALA A 60 12.57 10.41 -7.23
C ALA A 60 11.72 9.19 -6.84
N LEU A 61 10.50 9.42 -6.33
CA LEU A 61 9.58 8.35 -5.92
C LEU A 61 9.23 7.40 -7.07
N PHE A 62 8.89 7.94 -8.25
CA PHE A 62 8.55 7.12 -9.41
C PHE A 62 9.79 6.54 -10.10
N GLY A 63 10.96 7.14 -9.93
CA GLY A 63 12.25 6.58 -10.37
C GLY A 63 12.60 5.23 -9.72
N GLU A 64 12.06 4.94 -8.52
CA GLU A 64 12.22 3.65 -7.85
C GLU A 64 11.35 2.53 -8.44
N LEU A 65 10.36 2.89 -9.27
CA LEU A 65 9.33 1.97 -9.72
C LEU A 65 9.58 1.50 -11.15
N SER A 66 9.54 0.19 -11.35
CA SER A 66 9.61 -0.40 -12.69
C SER A 66 8.25 -0.32 -13.37
N GLY A 67 8.12 0.54 -14.38
CA GLY A 67 6.98 0.55 -15.27
C GLY A 67 5.69 1.16 -14.69
N VAL A 68 5.78 1.96 -13.63
CA VAL A 68 4.64 2.68 -13.02
C VAL A 68 4.93 4.18 -12.99
N TRP A 69 3.96 5.00 -13.36
CA TRP A 69 4.07 6.46 -13.31
C TRP A 69 2.71 7.13 -13.10
N LEU A 70 2.71 8.44 -12.87
CA LEU A 70 1.48 9.25 -12.87
C LEU A 70 0.95 9.42 -14.28
N ARG A 71 -0.37 9.37 -14.44
CA ARG A 71 -1.04 9.78 -15.68
C ARG A 71 -0.59 11.18 -16.07
N PRO A 72 -0.47 11.49 -17.39
CA PRO A 72 -0.03 12.80 -17.84
C PRO A 72 -0.83 13.95 -17.23
N GLY A 73 -0.11 14.93 -16.67
CA GLY A 73 -0.68 16.12 -16.04
C GLY A 73 -1.27 15.92 -14.63
N TRP A 74 -1.30 14.70 -14.12
CA TRP A 74 -1.70 14.45 -12.73
C TRP A 74 -0.58 14.84 -11.76
N ARG A 75 -0.96 15.30 -10.57
CA ARG A 75 -0.04 15.77 -9.52
C ARG A 75 -0.40 15.15 -8.18
N LEU A 76 0.59 14.93 -7.32
CA LEU A 76 0.35 14.54 -5.92
C LEU A 76 0.39 15.76 -5.00
N ARG A 77 -0.44 15.73 -3.95
CA ARG A 77 -0.43 16.68 -2.83
C ARG A 77 -0.51 15.89 -1.54
N ALA A 78 0.45 16.13 -0.65
CA ALA A 78 0.54 15.43 0.61
C ALA A 78 0.30 16.39 1.77
N TYR A 79 -0.44 15.92 2.75
CA TYR A 79 -0.71 16.64 3.99
C TYR A 79 -0.40 15.73 5.16
N ALA A 80 0.28 16.25 6.18
CA ALA A 80 0.56 15.51 7.40
C ALA A 80 -0.06 16.23 8.60
N TYR A 81 -0.53 15.45 9.55
CA TYR A 81 -1.02 15.91 10.83
C TYR A 81 -0.07 15.45 11.93
N ARG A 82 0.24 16.34 12.89
CA ARG A 82 1.08 16.02 14.04
C ARG A 82 0.46 16.58 15.33
N VAL A 83 0.46 15.76 16.39
CA VAL A 83 0.16 16.18 17.77
C VAL A 83 0.83 15.24 18.76
N GLY A 84 1.78 15.75 19.55
CA GLY A 84 2.61 14.90 20.41
C GLY A 84 3.25 13.75 19.62
N SER A 85 2.99 12.51 20.03
CA SER A 85 3.48 11.30 19.32
C SER A 85 2.53 10.78 18.24
N ASN A 86 1.32 11.34 18.13
CA ASN A 86 0.33 10.92 17.15
C ASN A 86 0.57 11.61 15.80
N GLY A 87 0.29 10.87 14.73
CA GLY A 87 0.43 11.37 13.38
C GLY A 87 -0.48 10.62 12.41
N ASN A 88 -0.94 11.36 11.41
CA ASN A 88 -1.59 10.79 10.24
C ASN A 88 -1.17 11.62 9.03
N GLY A 89 -1.45 11.13 7.84
CA GLY A 89 -1.28 11.90 6.63
C GLY A 89 -2.23 11.43 5.55
N VAL A 90 -2.24 12.19 4.47
CA VAL A 90 -2.99 11.84 3.28
C VAL A 90 -2.23 12.31 2.07
N VAL A 91 -2.24 11.49 1.02
CA VAL A 91 -1.80 11.88 -0.30
C VAL A 91 -3.01 11.88 -1.23
N TRP A 92 -3.30 13.04 -1.78
CA TRP A 92 -4.31 13.23 -2.81
C TRP A 92 -3.67 13.30 -4.18
N ALA A 93 -4.38 12.80 -5.18
CA ALA A 93 -4.04 13.05 -6.57
C ALA A 93 -4.97 14.11 -7.16
N LEU A 94 -4.37 15.08 -7.85
CA LEU A 94 -5.06 16.15 -8.54
C LEU A 94 -5.01 15.90 -10.05
N PRO A 95 -6.15 15.77 -10.73
CA PRO A 95 -6.17 15.67 -12.19
C PRO A 95 -5.76 17.01 -12.84
N PRO A 96 -5.43 17.02 -14.14
CA PRO A 96 -4.90 18.21 -14.83
C PRO A 96 -5.82 19.44 -14.75
N GLU A 97 -7.13 19.22 -14.73
CA GLU A 97 -8.15 20.27 -14.67
C GLU A 97 -8.42 20.78 -13.25
N ALA A 98 -7.92 20.10 -12.21
CA ALA A 98 -8.11 20.55 -10.84
C ALA A 98 -7.31 21.83 -10.59
N PRO A 99 -7.91 22.84 -9.94
CA PRO A 99 -7.20 24.07 -9.60
C PRO A 99 -6.08 23.75 -8.62
N ASP A 100 -5.00 24.54 -8.68
CA ASP A 100 -3.99 24.48 -7.63
C ASP A 100 -4.62 24.87 -6.29
N PRO A 101 -4.44 24.06 -5.23
CA PRO A 101 -4.91 24.44 -3.91
C PRO A 101 -4.16 25.69 -3.45
N ALA A 102 -4.88 26.57 -2.75
CA ALA A 102 -4.21 27.65 -2.02
C ALA A 102 -3.23 27.04 -0.98
N PRO A 103 -2.09 27.69 -0.72
CA PRO A 103 -1.17 27.23 0.32
C PRO A 103 -1.91 27.03 1.64
N LEU A 104 -1.80 25.83 2.22
CA LEU A 104 -2.52 25.50 3.45
C LEU A 104 -2.00 26.32 4.64
N GLY A 105 -0.69 26.55 4.69
CA GLY A 105 -0.01 26.96 5.90
C GLY A 105 -0.11 25.88 6.98
N THR A 106 -0.23 26.30 8.23
CA THR A 106 -0.49 25.42 9.38
C THR A 106 -1.92 25.64 9.85
N ILE A 107 -2.78 24.63 9.68
CA ILE A 107 -4.19 24.72 10.09
C ILE A 107 -4.42 23.84 11.31
N ARG A 108 -4.92 24.44 12.39
CA ARG A 108 -5.42 23.69 13.55
C ARG A 108 -6.61 22.86 13.13
N GLY A 109 -6.59 21.59 13.46
CA GLY A 109 -7.64 20.67 13.03
C GLY A 109 -7.66 19.40 13.83
N SER A 110 -8.47 18.47 13.36
CA SER A 110 -8.54 17.12 13.90
C SER A 110 -7.94 16.13 12.91
N LEU A 111 -7.33 15.07 13.46
CA LEU A 111 -6.80 13.91 12.74
C LEU A 111 -7.81 13.31 11.73
N HIS A 112 -9.11 13.42 12.03
CA HIS A 112 -10.18 12.79 11.25
C HIS A 112 -10.67 13.64 10.07
N TYR A 113 -10.22 14.89 9.95
CA TYR A 113 -10.65 15.82 8.90
C TYR A 113 -9.43 16.34 8.14
N PRO A 114 -8.81 15.50 7.30
CA PRO A 114 -7.69 15.94 6.49
C PRO A 114 -8.11 17.03 5.49
N PRO A 115 -7.24 17.99 5.19
CA PRO A 115 -7.42 18.91 4.09
C PRO A 115 -7.68 18.15 2.81
N ARG A 116 -8.68 18.58 2.03
CA ARG A 116 -9.01 17.97 0.73
C ARG A 116 -9.17 19.06 -0.33
N PRO A 117 -8.20 19.20 -1.24
CA PRO A 117 -8.30 20.13 -2.37
C PRO A 117 -9.53 19.87 -3.24
N ALA A 118 -10.02 20.92 -3.89
CA ALA A 118 -11.08 20.79 -4.89
C ALA A 118 -10.64 19.85 -6.02
N GLY A 119 -11.49 18.90 -6.39
CA GLY A 119 -11.18 17.91 -7.44
C GLY A 119 -10.29 16.74 -6.98
N ALA A 120 -9.79 16.73 -5.74
CA ALA A 120 -8.93 15.65 -5.24
C ALA A 120 -9.55 14.25 -5.38
N ARG A 121 -8.75 13.32 -5.91
CA ARG A 121 -9.04 11.91 -6.14
C ARG A 121 -8.07 11.02 -5.36
N SER A 122 -8.37 9.72 -5.31
CA SER A 122 -7.46 8.75 -4.72
C SER A 122 -6.22 8.58 -5.60
N CYS A 123 -5.04 8.38 -5.00
CA CYS A 123 -3.81 8.14 -5.74
C CYS A 123 -3.90 6.98 -6.73
N ARG A 124 -4.69 5.94 -6.43
CA ARG A 124 -4.90 4.79 -7.32
C ARG A 124 -5.54 5.15 -8.67
N GLU A 125 -6.28 6.25 -8.75
CA GLU A 125 -6.88 6.71 -10.01
C GLU A 125 -5.86 7.41 -10.91
N ALA A 126 -4.81 7.96 -10.30
CA ALA A 126 -3.76 8.73 -10.97
C ALA A 126 -2.65 7.86 -11.55
N LEU A 127 -2.58 6.58 -11.18
CA LEU A 127 -1.53 5.68 -11.65
C LEU A 127 -1.83 5.15 -13.06
N THR A 128 -0.75 4.91 -13.79
CA THR A 128 -0.71 4.16 -15.05
C THR A 128 0.65 3.45 -15.13
N GLY A 129 0.84 2.63 -16.16
CA GLY A 129 2.10 1.91 -16.33
C GLY A 129 2.20 1.18 -17.66
N ASP A 130 3.26 0.40 -17.81
CA ASP A 130 3.62 -0.31 -19.05
C ASP A 130 2.88 -1.64 -19.25
N GLY A 131 2.04 -2.04 -18.29
CA GLY A 131 1.30 -3.29 -18.31
C GLY A 131 2.13 -4.53 -18.05
N SER A 132 3.40 -4.42 -17.65
CA SER A 132 4.23 -5.55 -17.21
C SER A 132 3.74 -6.11 -15.88
N LEU A 133 3.98 -7.40 -15.61
CA LEU A 133 3.57 -8.00 -14.32
C LEU A 133 4.24 -7.32 -13.11
N LEU A 134 5.50 -6.91 -13.27
CA LEU A 134 6.24 -6.24 -12.21
C LEU A 134 5.63 -4.87 -11.87
N SER A 135 5.20 -4.10 -12.87
CA SER A 135 4.56 -2.80 -12.64
C SER A 135 3.29 -2.91 -11.78
N TYR A 136 2.49 -3.97 -11.93
CA TYR A 136 1.31 -4.20 -11.09
C TYR A 136 1.69 -4.49 -9.63
N MET A 137 2.77 -5.25 -9.39
CA MET A 137 3.30 -5.44 -8.03
C MET A 137 3.80 -4.12 -7.43
N HIS A 138 4.54 -3.33 -8.21
CA HIS A 138 5.05 -2.03 -7.76
C HIS A 138 3.92 -1.05 -7.44
N ALA A 139 2.88 -0.98 -8.28
CA ALA A 139 1.70 -0.16 -8.02
C ALA A 139 0.97 -0.61 -6.75
N SER A 140 0.85 -1.92 -6.53
CA SER A 140 0.23 -2.51 -5.34
C SER A 140 0.92 -2.09 -4.04
N ILE A 141 2.25 -2.08 -4.03
CA ILE A 141 3.04 -1.60 -2.89
C ILE A 141 2.97 -0.08 -2.76
N LEU A 142 3.17 0.67 -3.84
CA LEU A 142 3.13 2.14 -3.82
C LEU A 142 1.81 2.66 -3.22
N ILE A 143 0.66 2.10 -3.62
CA ILE A 143 -0.65 2.52 -3.11
C ILE A 143 -0.76 2.31 -1.60
N ARG A 144 -0.14 1.28 -1.05
CA ARG A 144 -0.10 1.04 0.40
C ARG A 144 0.84 2.00 1.09
N GLU A 145 2.05 2.22 0.57
CA GLU A 145 3.00 3.19 1.15
C GLU A 145 2.44 4.62 1.12
N LEU A 146 1.82 5.06 0.02
CA LEU A 146 1.13 6.36 -0.06
C LEU A 146 -0.07 6.46 0.88
N GLY A 147 -0.78 5.35 1.11
CA GLY A 147 -1.90 5.27 2.04
C GLY A 147 -1.48 5.35 3.50
N GLU A 148 -0.22 5.04 3.79
CA GLU A 148 0.40 5.06 5.12
C GLU A 148 1.19 6.36 5.36
N PHE A 149 1.23 7.27 4.38
CA PHE A 149 1.99 8.51 4.46
C PHE A 149 1.67 9.28 5.74
N GLY A 150 2.69 9.59 6.53
CA GLY A 150 2.55 10.36 7.76
C GLY A 150 1.86 9.65 8.93
N ALA A 151 1.48 8.38 8.81
CA ALA A 151 0.91 7.60 9.91
C ALA A 151 1.93 7.37 11.05
N LEU A 152 1.51 7.55 12.30
CA LEU A 152 2.27 7.23 13.51
C LEU A 152 1.34 6.63 14.56
N TRP A 153 1.90 5.81 15.48
CA TRP A 153 1.16 5.16 16.56
C TRP A 153 -0.05 4.38 16.03
N HIS A 154 -1.25 4.59 16.59
CA HIS A 154 -2.47 3.91 16.18
C HIS A 154 -2.97 4.29 14.78
N GLY A 155 -2.34 5.28 14.13
CA GLY A 155 -2.59 5.57 12.71
C GLY A 155 -1.89 4.59 11.78
N VAL A 156 -0.88 3.87 12.26
CA VAL A 156 -0.15 2.86 11.48
C VAL A 156 -1.05 1.65 11.29
N SER A 157 -1.26 1.27 10.04
CA SER A 157 -1.90 0.03 9.63
C SER A 157 -0.92 -0.77 8.78
N TRP A 158 -0.59 -0.31 7.58
CA TRP A 158 0.30 -1.04 6.67
C TRP A 158 1.74 -1.14 7.16
N GLY A 159 2.23 -0.15 7.91
CA GLY A 159 3.58 -0.15 8.47
C GLY A 159 3.84 -1.32 9.42
N ALA A 160 2.79 -1.84 10.08
CA ALA A 160 2.86 -2.99 10.98
C ALA A 160 2.91 -4.35 10.25
N HIS A 161 2.79 -4.36 8.93
CA HIS A 161 2.74 -5.60 8.15
C HIS A 161 4.15 -6.04 7.75
N GLN A 162 4.54 -7.21 8.26
CA GLN A 162 5.73 -7.92 7.80
C GLN A 162 5.37 -8.82 6.63
N LEU A 163 5.90 -8.52 5.44
CA LEU A 163 5.76 -9.40 4.28
C LEU A 163 6.49 -10.72 4.51
N ILE A 164 5.89 -11.83 4.09
CA ILE A 164 6.44 -13.18 4.29
C ILE A 164 6.41 -14.01 3.00
N GLU A 165 7.28 -15.01 2.97
CA GLU A 165 7.32 -16.05 1.93
C GLU A 165 6.98 -17.44 2.48
N TRP A 166 7.27 -17.63 3.77
CA TRP A 166 7.06 -18.86 4.52
C TRP A 166 6.29 -18.53 5.79
N LEU A 167 5.48 -19.49 6.22
CA LEU A 167 4.74 -19.36 7.46
C LEU A 167 5.72 -19.38 8.66
N PRO A 168 5.61 -18.45 9.63
CA PRO A 168 6.37 -18.52 10.87
C PRO A 168 6.08 -19.82 11.63
N ALA A 169 7.13 -20.59 11.95
CA ALA A 169 7.00 -21.92 12.54
C ALA A 169 6.60 -21.89 14.03
N ASP A 170 6.93 -20.80 14.74
CA ASP A 170 6.78 -20.70 16.20
C ASP A 170 5.41 -20.18 16.64
N GLU A 171 4.47 -20.00 15.71
CA GLU A 171 3.14 -19.47 15.98
C GLU A 171 2.08 -20.59 16.00
N PRO A 172 1.19 -20.61 17.01
CA PRO A 172 0.12 -21.61 17.11
C PRO A 172 -1.05 -21.26 16.18
N TRP A 173 -0.84 -21.41 14.87
CA TRP A 173 -1.80 -21.00 13.85
C TRP A 173 -3.12 -21.78 13.90
N LYS A 174 -4.22 -21.04 13.92
CA LYS A 174 -5.55 -21.49 13.56
C LYS A 174 -5.90 -20.95 12.18
N PHE A 175 -5.95 -21.83 11.18
CA PHE A 175 -6.22 -21.46 9.80
C PHE A 175 -7.71 -21.30 9.52
N GLU A 176 -8.07 -20.21 8.85
CA GLU A 176 -9.40 -19.94 8.32
C GLU A 176 -9.47 -20.28 6.81
N LEU A 177 -8.32 -20.36 6.14
CA LEU A 177 -8.18 -20.70 4.73
C LEU A 177 -7.12 -21.79 4.51
N ARG A 178 -7.29 -22.56 3.45
CA ARG A 178 -6.21 -23.41 2.92
C ARG A 178 -5.13 -22.52 2.30
N LEU A 179 -3.88 -22.73 2.72
CA LEU A 179 -2.73 -21.96 2.24
C LEU A 179 -1.99 -22.69 1.13
N PRO A 180 -1.41 -21.95 0.16
CA PRO A 180 -0.45 -22.52 -0.75
C PRO A 180 0.85 -22.86 -0.03
N TRP A 181 1.59 -23.82 -0.57
CA TRP A 181 2.88 -24.25 -0.02
C TRP A 181 3.92 -23.10 0.08
N ARG A 182 3.82 -22.09 -0.80
CA ARG A 182 4.65 -20.87 -0.79
C ARG A 182 3.76 -19.64 -0.73
N LEU A 183 4.03 -18.77 0.23
CA LEU A 183 3.27 -17.53 0.50
C LEU A 183 3.88 -16.29 -0.18
N GLY A 184 4.99 -16.48 -0.90
CA GLY A 184 5.73 -15.40 -1.54
C GLY A 184 4.88 -14.55 -2.52
N PRO A 185 5.26 -13.27 -2.71
CA PRO A 185 4.57 -12.35 -3.60
C PRO A 185 4.55 -12.85 -5.04
N ARG A 186 3.37 -12.75 -5.67
CA ARG A 186 3.17 -13.20 -7.05
C ARG A 186 2.17 -12.34 -7.78
N VAL A 187 2.33 -12.31 -9.10
CA VAL A 187 1.42 -11.64 -10.04
C VAL A 187 0.98 -12.65 -11.07
N VAL A 188 -0.33 -12.70 -11.34
CA VAL A 188 -0.93 -13.61 -12.32
C VAL A 188 -1.73 -12.79 -13.32
N ARG A 189 -1.47 -12.99 -14.61
CA ARG A 189 -2.30 -12.45 -15.70
C ARG A 189 -3.42 -13.43 -16.00
N HIS A 190 -4.60 -12.86 -16.10
CA HIS A 190 -5.82 -13.47 -16.60
C HIS A 190 -6.20 -12.81 -17.93
N ASP A 191 -7.22 -13.32 -18.61
CA ASP A 191 -7.63 -12.80 -19.93
C ASP A 191 -8.13 -11.34 -19.86
N ASP A 192 -8.77 -10.97 -18.76
CA ASP A 192 -9.43 -9.67 -18.53
C ASP A 192 -8.85 -8.88 -17.35
N ALA A 193 -7.86 -9.43 -16.62
CA ALA A 193 -7.34 -8.82 -15.41
C ALA A 193 -5.90 -9.25 -15.08
N VAL A 194 -5.29 -8.56 -14.12
CA VAL A 194 -4.07 -8.97 -13.43
C VAL A 194 -4.34 -9.01 -11.93
N SER A 195 -3.92 -10.10 -11.28
CA SER A 195 -4.03 -10.28 -9.84
C SER A 195 -2.65 -10.25 -9.19
N VAL A 196 -2.48 -9.41 -8.17
CA VAL A 196 -1.30 -9.40 -7.31
C VAL A 196 -1.69 -10.05 -5.98
N VAL A 197 -0.92 -11.04 -5.54
CA VAL A 197 -1.16 -11.78 -4.30
C VAL A 197 0.12 -11.83 -3.48
N PHE A 198 0.04 -11.47 -2.21
CA PHE A 198 1.11 -11.67 -1.24
C PHE A 198 0.51 -11.82 0.15
N TYR A 199 1.35 -12.22 1.11
CA TYR A 199 0.95 -12.44 2.48
C TYR A 199 1.78 -11.58 3.41
N SER A 200 1.17 -11.18 4.52
CA SER A 200 1.85 -10.49 5.61
C SER A 200 1.44 -11.06 6.95
N VAL A 201 2.31 -10.93 7.93
CA VAL A 201 1.97 -11.10 9.34
C VAL A 201 1.86 -9.72 9.98
N ASN A 202 0.79 -9.52 10.75
CA ASN A 202 0.61 -8.36 11.61
C ASN A 202 0.55 -8.89 13.06
N HIS A 203 1.34 -8.31 13.96
CA HIS A 203 1.49 -8.75 15.34
C HIS A 203 0.73 -7.87 16.35
N GLU A 204 -0.13 -6.95 15.91
CA GLU A 204 -0.88 -6.07 16.79
C GLU A 204 -2.07 -6.79 17.44
N CYS A 205 -2.11 -6.76 18.77
CA CYS A 205 -3.10 -7.40 19.65
C CYS A 205 -3.15 -8.93 19.55
N VAL A 206 -3.33 -9.47 18.36
CA VAL A 206 -3.33 -10.90 18.02
C VAL A 206 -2.55 -11.06 16.73
N VAL A 207 -1.65 -12.05 16.69
CA VAL A 207 -0.88 -12.34 15.48
C VAL A 207 -1.84 -12.79 14.39
N ARG A 208 -1.82 -12.11 13.24
CA ARG A 208 -2.70 -12.37 12.10
C ARG A 208 -1.88 -12.61 10.85
N LEU A 209 -2.18 -13.72 10.16
CA LEU A 209 -1.74 -13.95 8.80
C LEU A 209 -2.79 -13.38 7.86
N LEU A 210 -2.40 -12.40 7.06
CA LEU A 210 -3.27 -11.69 6.14
C LEU A 210 -2.85 -12.00 4.70
N ARG A 211 -3.83 -12.39 3.88
CA ARG A 211 -3.70 -12.54 2.43
C ARG A 211 -4.16 -11.25 1.77
N HIS A 212 -3.26 -10.63 1.01
CA HIS A 212 -3.54 -9.46 0.18
C HIS A 212 -3.83 -9.91 -1.23
N VAL A 213 -4.93 -9.43 -1.80
CA VAL A 213 -5.31 -9.70 -3.18
C VAL A 213 -5.73 -8.39 -3.84
N ASP A 214 -4.96 -7.97 -4.82
CA ASP A 214 -5.24 -6.80 -5.62
C ASP A 214 -5.62 -7.21 -7.04
N TYR A 215 -6.75 -6.70 -7.52
CA TYR A 215 -7.25 -6.94 -8.87
C TYR A 215 -7.18 -5.67 -9.70
N TYR A 216 -6.56 -5.80 -10.87
CA TYR A 216 -6.40 -4.76 -11.87
C TYR A 216 -7.12 -5.19 -13.15
N PRO A 217 -8.16 -4.45 -13.60
CA PRO A 217 -8.72 -4.68 -14.93
C PRO A 217 -7.63 -4.55 -16.00
N ARG A 218 -7.79 -5.27 -17.12
CA ARG A 218 -6.79 -5.32 -18.19
C ARG A 218 -6.42 -3.92 -18.69
N GLY A 219 -5.14 -3.58 -18.57
CA GLY A 219 -4.59 -2.30 -19.03
C GLY A 219 -4.86 -1.13 -18.08
N GLU A 220 -5.45 -1.37 -16.90
CA GLU A 220 -5.78 -0.34 -15.94
C GLU A 220 -5.00 -0.52 -14.62
N TYR A 221 -4.67 0.60 -13.96
CA TYR A 221 -4.01 0.60 -12.65
C TYR A 221 -4.98 0.98 -11.51
N GLN A 222 -6.26 1.16 -11.83
CA GLN A 222 -7.29 1.35 -10.82
C GLN A 222 -7.59 0.01 -10.14
N VAL A 223 -7.07 -0.12 -8.92
CA VAL A 223 -7.08 -1.38 -8.18
C VAL A 223 -8.32 -1.56 -7.31
N TRP A 224 -8.84 -2.78 -7.32
CA TRP A 224 -9.71 -3.33 -6.29
C TRP A 224 -8.87 -4.15 -5.31
N ARG A 225 -8.80 -3.72 -4.05
CA ARG A 225 -8.00 -4.39 -3.01
C ARG A 225 -8.91 -5.20 -2.11
N GLY A 226 -8.50 -6.43 -1.84
CA GLY A 226 -9.05 -7.30 -0.82
C GLY A 226 -7.96 -7.70 0.16
N GLU A 227 -8.31 -7.70 1.44
CA GLU A 227 -7.52 -8.30 2.49
C GLU A 227 -8.38 -9.37 3.17
N ILE A 228 -7.81 -10.55 3.35
CA ILE A 228 -8.52 -11.67 3.96
C ILE A 228 -7.61 -12.25 5.05
N GLU A 229 -8.15 -12.37 6.26
CA GLU A 229 -7.46 -13.10 7.31
C GLU A 229 -7.43 -14.59 6.99
N ALA A 230 -6.23 -15.13 6.82
CA ALA A 230 -6.01 -16.51 6.44
C ALA A 230 -5.74 -17.41 7.66
N ALA A 231 -5.17 -16.85 8.72
CA ALA A 231 -4.99 -17.53 10.00
C ALA A 231 -4.83 -16.53 11.16
N ARG A 232 -5.12 -17.00 12.37
CA ARG A 232 -4.81 -16.32 13.64
C ARG A 232 -3.77 -17.12 14.40
N GLY A 233 -2.74 -16.46 14.89
CA GLY A 233 -1.70 -17.01 15.76
C GLY A 233 -1.96 -16.70 17.23
N GLY A 234 -0.88 -16.59 18.00
CA GLY A 234 -0.94 -16.31 19.44
C GLY A 234 -1.26 -14.85 19.78
N PRO A 235 -1.14 -14.48 21.08
CA PRO A 235 -1.19 -13.09 21.52
C PRO A 235 -0.14 -12.24 20.80
N GLY A 236 -0.56 -11.06 20.33
CA GLY A 236 0.32 -10.05 19.76
C GLY A 236 0.83 -9.05 20.79
N TYR A 237 1.46 -7.96 20.34
CA TYR A 237 1.83 -6.84 21.18
C TYR A 237 0.82 -5.68 21.07
N ILE A 238 0.80 -4.81 22.07
CA ILE A 238 0.10 -3.52 22.01
C ILE A 238 1.18 -2.47 21.71
N PRO A 239 1.14 -1.80 20.53
CA PRO A 239 2.10 -0.74 20.18
C PRO A 239 2.02 0.45 21.14
#